data_AF-A0AAE2C0G5-F1
#
_entry.id   AF-A0AAE2C0G5-F1
#
_cell.length_a   1.000
_cell.length_b   1.000
_cell.length_c   1.000
_cell.angle_alpha   90.00
_cell.angle_beta   90.00
_cell.angle_gamma   90.00
#
_symmetry.space_group_name_H-M   'P 1'
#
loop_
_entity.id
_entity.type
_entity.pdbx_description
1 polymer ?
#
loop_
_entity_poly.entity_id
_entity_poly.type
_entity_poly.pdbx_seq_one_letter_code
_entity_poly.pdbx_strand_id
1 'polypeptide(L)'
;MTWFNQLPSGTIDSFEQLSQHFLHHFAINKRYPKTASYLFTVIQREHESLRDYVQRFSEAILEVPHVNPELLGNIMQQNLRMGRCRESIAGKPPTTLG
;
A
#
# COMPACT_ATOMS: atom_id res chain seq x y z
N MET A 1 -19.32 -10.15 -13.52
CA MET A 1 -19.05 -9.83 -14.94
C MET A 1 -20.37 -9.80 -15.69
N THR A 2 -21.11 -8.69 -15.63
CA THR A 2 -22.46 -8.56 -16.23
C THR A 2 -22.50 -7.65 -17.45
N TRP A 3 -21.53 -6.75 -17.62
CA TRP A 3 -21.51 -5.77 -18.71
C TRP A 3 -21.41 -6.40 -20.09
N PHE A 4 -20.58 -7.44 -20.24
CA PHE A 4 -20.35 -8.12 -21.51
C PHE A 4 -21.60 -8.87 -22.00
N ASN A 5 -22.38 -9.42 -21.07
CA ASN A 5 -23.63 -10.12 -21.36
C ASN A 5 -24.82 -9.17 -21.59
N GLN A 6 -24.65 -7.87 -21.37
CA GLN A 6 -25.67 -6.84 -21.61
C GLN A 6 -25.51 -6.16 -22.98
N LEU A 7 -24.48 -6.54 -23.75
CA LEU A 7 -24.27 -6.01 -25.10
C LEU A 7 -25.29 -6.66 -26.05
N PRO A 8 -26.07 -5.87 -26.82
CA PRO A 8 -27.00 -6.44 -27.79
C PRO A 8 -26.23 -7.24 -28.86
N SER A 9 -26.82 -8.32 -29.33
CA SER A 9 -26.19 -9.16 -30.37
C SER A 9 -25.96 -8.35 -31.65
N GLY A 10 -24.73 -8.36 -32.16
CA GLY A 10 -24.37 -7.64 -33.39
C GLY A 10 -24.00 -6.16 -33.22
N THR A 11 -23.72 -5.68 -32.00
CA THR A 11 -23.26 -4.28 -31.77
C THR A 11 -21.74 -4.12 -31.68
N ILE A 12 -20.98 -5.20 -31.85
CA ILE A 12 -19.51 -5.16 -31.86
C ILE A 12 -19.07 -5.71 -33.21
N ASP A 13 -18.67 -4.80 -34.09
CA ASP A 13 -18.24 -5.12 -35.45
C ASP A 13 -16.71 -5.23 -35.55
N SER A 14 -15.99 -4.86 -34.49
CA SER A 14 -14.53 -4.91 -34.43
C SER A 14 -13.97 -5.10 -33.03
N PHE A 15 -12.73 -5.59 -32.97
CA PHE A 15 -11.96 -5.67 -31.72
C PHE A 15 -11.75 -4.30 -31.07
N GLU A 16 -11.58 -3.25 -31.89
CA GLU A 16 -11.44 -1.88 -31.40
C GLU A 16 -12.69 -1.43 -30.61
N GLN A 17 -13.88 -1.69 -31.15
CA GLN A 17 -15.14 -1.35 -30.50
C GLN A 17 -15.32 -2.10 -29.17
N LEU A 18 -14.96 -3.39 -29.14
CA LEU A 18 -14.92 -4.17 -27.91
C LEU A 18 -13.95 -3.58 -26.88
N SER A 19 -12.75 -3.22 -27.30
CA SER A 19 -11.71 -2.65 -26.43
C SER A 19 -12.14 -1.30 -25.83
N GLN A 20 -12.85 -0.46 -26.60
CA GLN A 20 -13.39 0.80 -26.11
C GLN A 20 -14.49 0.57 -25.06
N HIS A 21 -15.40 -0.37 -25.30
CA HIS A 21 -16.42 -0.74 -24.31
C HIS A 21 -15.80 -1.30 -23.02
N PHE A 22 -14.79 -2.15 -23.14
CA PHE A 22 -14.02 -2.65 -22.01
C PHE A 22 -13.35 -1.50 -21.25
N LEU A 23 -12.60 -0.65 -21.94
CA LEU A 23 -11.91 0.49 -21.33
C LEU A 23 -12.88 1.49 -20.69
N HIS A 24 -14.06 1.71 -21.28
CA HIS A 24 -15.10 2.57 -20.72
C HIS A 24 -15.73 1.95 -19.47
N HIS A 25 -16.09 0.66 -19.52
CA HIS A 25 -16.67 -0.04 -18.38
C HIS A 25 -15.70 -0.13 -17.20
N PHE A 26 -14.43 -0.37 -17.49
CA PHE A 26 -13.35 -0.41 -16.50
C PHE A 26 -12.63 0.94 -16.34
N ALA A 27 -13.12 2.04 -16.94
CA ALA A 27 -12.52 3.36 -16.80
C ALA A 27 -12.59 3.85 -15.35
N ILE A 28 -13.63 3.45 -14.61
CA ILE A 28 -13.80 3.71 -13.18
C ILE A 28 -12.80 2.86 -12.35
N ASN A 29 -12.34 1.74 -12.91
CA ASN A 29 -11.26 0.93 -12.36
C ASN A 29 -9.86 1.46 -12.73
N LYS A 30 -9.75 2.60 -13.44
CA LYS A 30 -8.51 3.38 -13.42
C LYS A 30 -8.31 3.82 -11.98
N ARG A 31 -7.53 3.04 -11.22
CA ARG A 31 -7.07 3.39 -9.89
C ARG A 31 -6.56 4.82 -9.97
N TYR A 32 -7.32 5.76 -9.43
CA TYR A 32 -6.84 7.11 -9.24
C TYR A 32 -5.49 6.98 -8.54
N PRO A 33 -4.44 7.67 -9.02
CA PRO A 33 -3.14 7.60 -8.39
C PRO A 33 -3.32 7.87 -6.89
N LYS A 34 -2.82 6.95 -6.06
CA LYS A 34 -2.95 7.11 -4.62
C LYS A 34 -2.20 8.39 -4.23
N THR A 35 -2.77 9.18 -3.32
CA THR A 35 -2.12 10.41 -2.86
C THR A 35 -1.18 10.11 -1.70
N ALA A 36 -0.34 11.08 -1.30
CA ALA A 36 0.53 10.93 -0.14
C ALA A 36 -0.24 10.54 1.14
N SER A 37 -1.51 10.91 1.26
CA SER A 37 -2.39 10.50 2.36
C SER A 37 -2.52 8.98 2.51
N TYR A 38 -2.42 8.22 1.41
CA TYR A 38 -2.44 6.76 1.45
C TYR A 38 -1.27 6.17 2.25
N LEU A 39 -0.09 6.78 2.18
CA LEU A 39 1.09 6.28 2.87
C LEU A 39 0.92 6.32 4.40
N PHE A 40 0.12 7.25 4.95
CA PHE A 40 -0.22 7.30 6.38
C PHE A 40 -1.05 6.10 6.86
N THR A 41 -1.67 5.35 5.93
CA THR A 41 -2.41 4.13 6.28
C THR A 41 -1.51 2.90 6.40
N VAL A 42 -0.26 3.01 5.92
CA VAL A 42 0.72 1.93 5.93
C VAL A 42 1.46 1.94 7.27
N ILE A 43 0.75 1.56 8.34
CA ILE A 43 1.27 1.51 9.71
C ILE A 43 1.93 0.15 9.96
N GLN A 44 3.00 0.12 10.78
CA GLN A 44 3.61 -1.12 11.24
C GLN A 44 2.63 -1.91 12.11
N ARG A 45 2.42 -3.18 11.79
CA ARG A 45 1.52 -4.07 12.54
C ARG A 45 2.21 -4.63 13.80
N GLU A 46 1.44 -5.11 14.76
CA GLU A 46 1.94 -5.57 16.07
C GLU A 46 3.03 -6.65 15.99
N HIS A 47 2.76 -7.67 15.20
CA HIS A 47 3.61 -8.85 15.05
C HIS A 47 4.44 -8.80 13.76
N GLU A 48 4.56 -7.63 13.16
CA GLU A 48 5.30 -7.45 11.92
C GLU A 48 6.75 -7.04 12.20
N SER A 49 7.67 -7.67 11.49
CA SER A 49 9.08 -7.31 11.57
C SER A 49 9.31 -5.93 10.92
N LEU A 50 10.38 -5.24 11.31
CA LEU A 50 10.71 -3.96 10.67
C LEU A 50 10.99 -4.14 9.16
N ARG A 51 11.60 -5.27 8.77
CA ARG A 51 11.88 -5.61 7.38
C ARG A 51 10.61 -5.70 6.55
N ASP A 52 9.62 -6.46 7.03
CA ASP A 52 8.36 -6.68 6.30
C ASP A 52 7.57 -5.38 6.19
N TYR A 53 7.60 -4.56 7.24
CA TYR A 53 7.03 -3.22 7.22
C TYR A 53 7.69 -2.33 6.15
N VAL A 54 9.02 -2.23 6.14
CA VAL A 54 9.77 -1.42 5.16
C VAL A 54 9.50 -1.90 3.74
N GLN A 55 9.39 -3.21 3.52
CA GLN A 55 9.04 -3.78 2.22
C GLN A 55 7.66 -3.28 1.76
N ARG A 56 6.62 -3.40 2.59
CA ARG A 56 5.27 -2.91 2.26
C ARG A 56 5.22 -1.39 2.05
N PHE A 57 5.96 -0.63 2.87
CA PHE A 57 6.04 0.82 2.73
C PHE A 57 6.70 1.20 1.40
N SER A 58 7.75 0.50 1.00
CA SER A 58 8.43 0.70 -0.29
C SER A 58 7.51 0.39 -1.47
N GLU A 59 6.76 -0.70 -1.40
CA GLU A 59 5.75 -1.05 -2.41
C GLU A 59 4.66 0.02 -2.51
N ALA A 60 4.22 0.57 -1.38
CA ALA A 60 3.22 1.64 -1.35
C ALA A 60 3.72 2.96 -1.98
N ILE A 61 5.02 3.27 -1.87
CA ILE A 61 5.62 4.45 -2.54
C ILE A 61 5.48 4.35 -4.06
N LEU A 62 5.59 3.14 -4.63
CA LEU A 62 5.47 2.94 -6.09
C LEU A 62 4.06 3.26 -6.62
N GLU A 63 3.05 3.25 -5.75
CA GLU A 63 1.66 3.58 -6.11
C GLU A 63 1.33 5.08 -5.99
N VAL A 64 2.25 5.89 -5.45
CA VAL A 64 2.05 7.31 -5.16
C VAL A 64 3.07 8.16 -5.93
N PRO A 65 2.65 8.88 -6.99
CA PRO A 65 3.57 9.70 -7.76
C PRO A 65 4.01 10.96 -7.00
N HIS A 66 5.26 11.40 -7.25
CA HIS A 66 5.81 12.70 -6.85
C HIS A 66 5.77 13.04 -5.35
N VAL A 67 6.13 12.10 -4.46
CA VAL A 67 6.28 12.38 -3.02
C VAL A 67 7.69 12.86 -2.71
N ASN A 68 7.82 13.97 -1.98
CA ASN A 68 9.10 14.47 -1.47
C ASN A 68 9.74 13.43 -0.51
N PRO A 69 11.03 13.05 -0.68
CA PRO A 69 11.75 12.17 0.24
C PRO A 69 11.71 12.57 1.72
N GLU A 70 11.71 13.87 2.04
CA GLU A 70 11.60 14.35 3.42
C GLU A 70 10.24 13.99 4.03
N LEU A 71 9.17 14.16 3.25
CA LEU A 71 7.82 13.76 3.65
C LEU A 71 7.72 12.23 3.81
N LEU A 72 8.38 11.45 2.95
CA LEU A 72 8.44 9.99 3.10
C LEU A 72 9.11 9.58 4.42
N GLY A 73 10.21 10.24 4.79
CA GLY A 73 10.89 10.01 6.07
C GLY A 73 9.98 10.30 7.26
N ASN A 74 9.28 11.43 7.24
CA ASN A 74 8.33 11.81 8.29
C ASN A 74 7.17 10.83 8.43
N ILE A 75 6.56 10.41 7.31
CA ILE A 75 5.46 9.43 7.31
C ILE A 75 5.96 8.09 7.84
N MET A 76 7.13 7.63 7.37
CA MET A 76 7.71 6.37 7.81
C MET A 76 7.95 6.38 9.33
N GLN A 77 8.50 7.46 9.88
CA GLN A 77 8.73 7.61 11.33
C GLN A 77 7.42 7.59 12.13
N GLN A 78 6.38 8.29 11.66
CA GLN A 78 5.06 8.32 12.32
C GLN A 78 4.36 6.95 12.30
N ASN A 79 4.55 6.19 11.23
CA ASN A 79 3.92 4.90 11.02
C ASN A 79 4.63 3.73 11.73
N LEU A 80 5.84 3.95 12.23
CA LEU A 80 6.53 2.97 13.07
C LEU A 80 5.85 2.88 14.43
N ARG A 81 5.55 1.64 14.87
CA ARG A 81 5.14 1.43 16.25
C ARG A 81 6.37 1.60 17.15
N MET A 82 6.36 2.62 18.01
CA MET A 82 7.38 2.87 19.05
C MET A 82 7.32 1.81 20.18
N GLY A 83 7.30 0.53 19.84
CA GLY A 83 6.88 -0.56 20.72
C GLY A 83 7.90 -1.66 20.97
N ARG A 84 9.11 -1.60 20.41
CA ARG A 84 10.17 -2.60 20.67
C ARG A 84 11.55 -2.04 21.06
N CYS A 85 11.63 -0.76 21.42
CA CYS A 85 12.80 -0.20 22.13
C CYS A 85 12.61 -0.10 23.65
N ARG A 86 11.58 -0.73 24.25
CA ARG A 86 11.31 -0.60 25.69
C ARG A 86 11.58 -1.85 26.53
N GLU A 87 11.67 -3.04 25.95
CA GLU A 87 11.62 -4.29 26.75
C GLU A 87 12.87 -5.18 26.66
N SER A 88 13.92 -4.81 25.93
CA SER A 88 15.18 -5.58 25.92
C SER A 88 16.37 -4.93 26.66
N ILE A 89 16.18 -3.77 27.31
CA ILE A 89 17.25 -3.07 28.04
C ILE A 89 17.01 -3.06 29.56
N ALA A 90 15.80 -3.43 30.02
CA ALA A 90 15.48 -3.50 31.44
C ALA A 90 15.24 -4.95 31.89
N GLY A 91 16.29 -5.60 32.41
CA GLY A 91 16.12 -6.64 33.43
C GLY A 91 16.72 -8.01 33.13
N LYS A 92 18.02 -8.17 33.35
CA LYS A 92 18.54 -8.93 34.51
C LYS A 92 19.84 -8.28 34.99
N PRO A 93 19.96 -7.84 36.26
CA PRO A 93 21.26 -7.51 36.82
C PRO A 93 22.11 -8.80 36.90
N PRO A 94 23.44 -8.72 36.79
CA PRO A 94 24.30 -9.89 36.97
C PRO A 94 24.14 -10.39 38.41
N THR A 95 23.79 -11.67 38.57
CA THR A 95 23.86 -12.33 39.87
C THR A 95 25.34 -12.48 40.23
N THR A 96 25.88 -11.55 41.02
CA THR A 96 27.14 -11.80 41.72
C THR A 96 26.81 -12.68 42.93
N LEU A 97 27.27 -13.93 42.91
CA LEU A 97 27.38 -14.77 44.10
C LEU A 97 28.76 -14.53 44.70
N GLY A 98 28.78 -14.13 45.97
CA GLY A 98 29.99 -14.05 46.79
C GLY A 98 30.46 -15.42 47.27
#